data_AF-A0A0D2DE95-F1
#
_entry.id   AF-A0A0D2DE95-F1
#
_cell.length_a   1.000
_cell.length_b   1.000
_cell.length_c   1.000
_cell.angle_alpha   90.00
_cell.angle_beta   90.00
_cell.angle_gamma   90.00
#
_symmetry.space_group_name_H-M   'P 1'
#
loop_
_entity.id
_entity.type
_entity.pdbx_description
1 polymer ?
#
loop_
_entity_poly.entity_id
_entity_poly.type
_entity_poly.pdbx_seq_one_letter_code
_entity_poly.pdbx_strand_id
1 'polypeptide(L)'
;MAAATAHPFERRVAETHISKSDVNNLIMDYLITEGYPSAAEKFAAEANIQPKADLSCIQERVQIRDSIHRGDLQAAIELINELNPELLDADKKLHFSLLRLQLVELIRQSFTSSDATLVGRAIEFAQNNLAPYAPLEPQFKNDLERAMALLIVPKESWTKATSSAPSGSSTSQVQTDFGALAELVDPSLRRKVAKDVNEAILNSQDQRREANIRYLVRARAWAEQLAREKKMDLPQHISLGLDGDKHSKDSQNGHNGDTEMTENGGEDASGGDAELARYTNIPT
;
A
#
# COMPACT_ATOMS: atom_id res chain seq x y z
N MET A 1 33.83 -26.49 12.62
CA MET A 1 34.32 -25.62 11.53
C MET A 1 33.09 -25.08 10.81
N ALA A 2 32.76 -23.79 10.71
CA ALA A 2 33.37 -22.55 11.15
C ALA A 2 32.22 -21.62 11.57
N ALA A 3 32.24 -21.07 12.79
CA ALA A 3 31.36 -19.98 13.14
C ALA A 3 31.82 -18.78 12.31
N ALA A 4 31.07 -18.44 11.26
CA ALA A 4 31.22 -17.17 10.57
C ALA A 4 31.29 -16.09 11.66
N THR A 5 32.35 -15.29 11.65
CA THR A 5 32.60 -14.27 12.66
C THR A 5 31.44 -13.27 12.63
N ALA A 6 30.43 -13.50 13.48
CA ALA A 6 29.27 -12.62 13.58
C ALA A 6 29.76 -11.20 13.82
N HIS A 7 29.28 -10.28 12.97
CA HIS A 7 29.71 -8.88 12.96
C HIS A 7 29.51 -8.27 14.35
N PRO A 8 30.35 -7.33 14.83
CA PRO A 8 30.19 -6.72 16.17
C PRO A 8 28.77 -6.20 16.45
N PHE A 9 28.12 -5.67 15.40
CA PHE A 9 26.70 -5.31 15.41
C PHE A 9 25.77 -6.49 15.74
N GLU A 10 25.90 -7.63 15.07
CA GLU A 10 25.04 -8.80 15.27
C GLU A 10 25.16 -9.36 16.69
N ARG A 11 26.37 -9.31 17.27
CA ARG A 11 26.59 -9.70 18.68
C ARG A 11 25.85 -8.78 19.63
N ARG A 12 25.95 -7.46 19.43
CA ARG A 12 25.22 -6.48 20.25
C ARG A 12 23.70 -6.60 20.10
N VAL A 13 23.21 -6.95 18.92
CA VAL A 13 21.78 -7.23 18.69
C VAL A 13 21.37 -8.48 19.46
N ALA A 14 22.15 -9.56 19.42
CA ALA A 14 21.87 -10.78 20.17
C ALA A 14 21.91 -10.59 21.70
N GLU A 15 22.75 -9.69 22.19
CA GLU A 15 22.83 -9.30 23.61
C GLU A 15 21.66 -8.40 24.06
N THR A 16 20.94 -7.78 23.12
CA THR A 16 19.82 -6.89 23.44
C THR A 16 18.54 -7.70 23.62
N HIS A 17 18.12 -7.87 24.87
CA HIS A 17 16.85 -8.54 25.18
C HIS A 17 15.68 -7.56 25.14
N ILE A 18 14.73 -7.81 24.22
CA ILE A 18 13.46 -7.09 24.17
C ILE A 18 12.43 -7.90 24.96
N SER A 19 11.66 -7.25 25.83
CA SER A 19 10.63 -7.95 26.58
C SER A 19 9.46 -8.34 25.66
N LYS A 20 8.92 -9.54 25.86
CA LYS A 20 7.74 -10.01 25.10
C LYS A 20 6.54 -9.09 25.30
N SER A 21 6.41 -8.49 26.48
CA SER A 21 5.36 -7.50 26.78
C SER A 21 5.50 -6.24 25.93
N ASP A 22 6.71 -5.73 25.70
CA ASP A 22 6.91 -4.53 24.88
C ASP A 22 6.61 -4.81 23.41
N VAL A 23 7.01 -5.97 22.90
CA VAL A 23 6.65 -6.41 21.54
C VAL A 23 5.15 -6.54 21.40
N ASN A 24 4.47 -7.17 22.35
CA ASN A 24 3.02 -7.32 22.28
C ASN A 24 2.29 -5.98 22.37
N ASN A 25 2.75 -5.05 23.22
CA ASN A 25 2.20 -3.70 23.30
C ASN A 25 2.40 -2.94 21.98
N LEU A 26 3.56 -3.10 21.33
CA LEU A 26 3.87 -2.49 20.04
C LEU A 26 2.98 -3.05 18.92
N ILE A 27 2.75 -4.36 18.90
CA ILE A 27 1.83 -5.01 17.94
C ILE A 27 0.41 -4.54 18.19
N MET A 28 -0.04 -4.51 19.45
CA MET A 28 -1.39 -4.07 19.81
C MET A 28 -1.61 -2.60 19.41
N ASP A 29 -0.64 -1.73 19.67
CA ASP A 29 -0.63 -0.33 19.23
C ASP A 29 -0.79 -0.23 17.70
N TYR A 30 -0.05 -1.04 16.94
CA TYR A 30 -0.21 -1.10 15.48
C TYR A 30 -1.60 -1.56 15.05
N LEU A 31 -2.12 -2.64 15.62
CA LEU A 31 -3.44 -3.17 15.26
C LEU A 31 -4.57 -2.17 15.57
N ILE A 32 -4.44 -1.43 16.66
CA ILE A 32 -5.40 -0.39 17.04
C ILE A 32 -5.27 0.84 16.13
N THR A 33 -4.06 1.36 15.95
CA THR A 33 -3.83 2.60 15.20
C THR A 33 -4.08 2.42 13.70
N GLU A 34 -3.83 1.24 13.14
CA GLU A 34 -4.13 0.94 11.74
C GLU A 34 -5.56 0.44 11.50
N GLY A 35 -6.35 0.21 12.54
CA GLY A 35 -7.74 -0.23 12.35
C GLY A 35 -7.87 -1.68 11.89
N TYR A 36 -7.35 -2.60 12.70
CA TYR A 36 -7.56 -4.05 12.55
C TYR A 36 -8.25 -4.63 13.80
N PRO A 37 -9.55 -4.32 14.02
CA PRO A 37 -10.24 -4.64 15.27
C PRO A 37 -10.31 -6.15 15.56
N SER A 38 -10.70 -6.96 14.58
CA SER A 38 -10.79 -8.42 14.76
C SER A 38 -9.42 -9.08 15.02
N ALA A 39 -8.35 -8.52 14.46
CA ALA A 39 -6.99 -9.00 14.73
C ALA A 39 -6.55 -8.57 16.14
N ALA A 40 -6.87 -7.34 16.55
CA ALA A 40 -6.60 -6.83 17.89
C ALA A 40 -7.31 -7.66 18.97
N GLU A 41 -8.57 -8.04 18.74
CA GLU A 41 -9.35 -8.91 19.65
C GLU A 41 -8.72 -10.28 19.83
N LYS A 42 -8.42 -10.97 18.71
CA LYS A 42 -7.80 -12.30 18.74
C LYS A 42 -6.42 -12.24 19.39
N PHE A 43 -5.64 -11.22 19.06
CA PHE A 43 -4.31 -11.01 19.63
C PHE A 43 -4.38 -10.71 21.13
N ALA A 44 -5.34 -9.90 21.57
CA ALA A 44 -5.56 -9.61 22.99
C ALA A 44 -5.93 -10.88 23.78
N ALA A 45 -6.79 -11.73 23.22
CA ALA A 45 -7.17 -13.01 23.82
C ALA A 45 -5.98 -13.98 23.92
N GLU A 46 -5.17 -14.09 22.87
CA GLU A 46 -4.01 -15.00 22.83
C GLU A 46 -2.83 -14.50 23.69
N ALA A 47 -2.56 -13.20 23.67
CA ALA A 47 -1.49 -12.59 24.45
C ALA A 47 -1.90 -12.30 25.91
N ASN A 48 -3.16 -12.54 26.27
CA ASN A 48 -3.76 -12.23 27.57
C ASN A 48 -3.55 -10.77 27.99
N ILE A 49 -3.76 -9.85 27.03
CA ILE A 49 -3.59 -8.40 27.20
C ILE A 49 -4.97 -7.76 27.25
N GLN A 50 -5.17 -6.84 28.20
CA GLN A 50 -6.37 -6.02 28.23
C GLN A 50 -6.25 -4.89 27.20
N PRO A 51 -7.15 -4.79 26.20
CA PRO A 51 -7.16 -3.67 25.27
C PRO A 51 -7.35 -2.36 26.06
N LYS A 52 -6.45 -1.39 25.86
CA LYS A 52 -6.55 -0.06 26.49
C LYS A 52 -7.54 0.86 25.77
N ALA A 53 -7.88 0.54 24.52
CA ALA A 53 -8.76 1.34 23.67
C ALA A 53 -10.12 0.67 23.53
N ASP A 54 -11.16 1.49 23.42
CA ASP A 54 -12.50 1.04 23.07
C ASP A 54 -12.48 0.57 21.61
N LEU A 55 -12.70 -0.73 21.40
CA LEU A 55 -12.66 -1.37 20.08
C LEU A 55 -13.76 -0.81 19.14
N SER A 56 -14.82 -0.21 19.70
CA SER A 56 -15.90 0.42 18.95
C SER A 56 -15.42 1.62 18.11
N CYS A 57 -14.64 2.52 18.72
CA CYS A 57 -14.05 3.69 18.04
C CYS A 57 -13.10 3.27 16.89
N ILE A 58 -12.41 2.13 17.05
CA ILE A 58 -11.57 1.58 15.98
C ILE A 58 -12.43 1.11 14.81
N GLN A 59 -13.57 0.47 15.08
CA GLN A 59 -14.47 -0.04 14.06
C GLN A 59 -15.08 1.09 13.23
N GLU A 60 -15.49 2.20 13.85
CA GLU A 60 -15.99 3.39 13.16
C GLU A 60 -14.93 3.98 12.22
N ARG A 61 -13.68 4.10 12.67
CA ARG A 61 -12.55 4.55 11.83
C ARG A 61 -12.30 3.63 10.64
N VAL A 62 -12.43 2.32 10.83
CA VAL A 62 -12.30 1.34 9.74
C VAL A 62 -13.43 1.50 8.73
N GLN A 63 -14.67 1.69 9.19
CA GLN A 63 -15.81 1.92 8.31
C GLN A 63 -15.64 3.20 7.47
N ILE A 64 -15.13 4.29 8.07
CA ILE A 64 -14.79 5.52 7.35
C ILE A 64 -13.73 5.23 6.27
N ARG A 65 -12.62 4.59 6.65
CA ARG A 65 -11.54 4.24 5.71
C ARG A 65 -12.04 3.38 4.54
N ASP A 66 -12.83 2.36 4.84
CA ASP A 66 -13.30 1.44 3.82
C ASP A 66 -14.29 2.12 2.87
N SER A 67 -15.10 3.05 3.38
CA SER A 67 -15.99 3.89 2.56
C SER A 67 -15.18 4.78 1.60
N ILE A 68 -14.11 5.41 2.08
CA ILE A 68 -13.18 6.19 1.23
C ILE A 68 -12.52 5.29 0.16
N HIS A 69 -12.05 4.10 0.52
CA HIS A 69 -11.42 3.17 -0.43
C HIS A 69 -12.40 2.68 -1.51
N ARG A 70 -13.66 2.42 -1.15
CA ARG A 70 -14.72 2.07 -2.10
C ARG A 70 -15.13 3.23 -3.01
N GLY A 71 -14.78 4.47 -2.64
CA GLY A 71 -15.19 5.67 -3.38
C GLY A 71 -16.56 6.20 -2.94
N ASP A 72 -17.09 5.73 -1.81
CA ASP A 72 -18.32 6.23 -1.21
C ASP A 72 -17.99 7.34 -0.19
N LEU A 73 -17.68 8.52 -0.73
CA LEU A 73 -17.24 9.67 0.06
C LEU A 73 -18.40 10.32 0.82
N GLN A 74 -19.62 10.20 0.32
CA GLN A 74 -20.80 10.76 0.99
C GLN A 74 -21.03 10.05 2.34
N ALA A 75 -21.08 8.71 2.32
CA ALA A 75 -21.17 7.93 3.56
C ALA A 75 -19.97 8.18 4.48
N ALA A 76 -18.75 8.33 3.92
CA ALA A 76 -17.58 8.64 4.72
C ALA A 76 -17.69 9.99 5.45
N ILE A 77 -18.19 11.04 4.79
CA ILE A 77 -18.39 12.37 5.40
C ILE A 77 -19.46 12.32 6.50
N GLU A 78 -20.56 11.60 6.27
CA GLU A 78 -21.60 11.39 7.28
C GLU A 78 -21.06 10.70 8.52
N LEU A 79 -20.35 9.57 8.35
CA LEU A 79 -19.70 8.85 9.45
C LEU A 79 -18.65 9.70 10.18
N ILE A 80 -17.90 10.55 9.46
CA ILE A 80 -16.96 11.49 10.10
C ILE A 80 -17.71 12.49 10.98
N ASN A 81 -18.80 13.06 10.50
CA ASN A 81 -19.60 14.02 11.26
C ASN A 81 -20.31 13.37 12.45
N GLU A 82 -20.72 12.11 12.34
CA GLU A 82 -21.26 11.34 13.47
C GLU A 82 -20.20 11.08 14.54
N LEU A 83 -18.97 10.75 14.13
CA LEU A 83 -17.86 10.46 15.04
C LEU A 83 -17.29 11.73 15.68
N ASN A 84 -17.11 12.79 14.91
CA ASN A 84 -16.60 14.08 15.36
C ASN A 84 -17.17 15.23 14.50
N PRO A 85 -18.25 15.88 14.96
CA PRO A 85 -18.93 16.96 14.24
C PRO A 85 -18.04 18.16 13.92
N GLU A 86 -17.03 18.45 14.75
CA GLU A 86 -16.19 19.63 14.61
C GLU A 86 -14.95 19.39 13.72
N LEU A 87 -14.67 18.14 13.34
CA LEU A 87 -13.42 17.78 12.66
C LEU A 87 -13.26 18.47 11.30
N LEU A 88 -14.32 18.48 10.49
CA LEU A 88 -14.31 19.05 9.14
C LEU A 88 -14.33 20.59 9.16
N ASP A 89 -14.93 21.18 10.20
CA ASP A 89 -14.95 22.63 10.40
C ASP A 89 -13.60 23.16 10.89
N ALA A 90 -12.92 22.39 11.75
CA ALA A 90 -11.60 22.71 12.26
C ALA A 90 -10.50 22.57 11.18
N ASP A 91 -10.57 21.52 10.36
CA ASP A 91 -9.61 21.26 9.28
C ASP A 91 -10.24 21.43 7.89
N LYS A 92 -10.26 22.68 7.44
CA LYS A 92 -10.73 23.06 6.10
C LYS A 92 -9.94 22.38 4.97
N LYS A 93 -8.67 22.03 5.18
CA LYS A 93 -7.84 21.37 4.17
C LYS A 93 -8.25 19.91 4.01
N LEU A 94 -8.54 19.23 5.12
CA LEU A 94 -9.07 17.88 5.10
C LEU A 94 -10.44 17.83 4.42
N HIS A 95 -11.35 18.74 4.80
CA HIS A 95 -12.67 18.80 4.20
C HIS A 95 -12.61 19.07 2.69
N PHE A 96 -11.79 20.03 2.26
CA PHE A 96 -11.56 20.28 0.84
C PHE A 96 -11.00 19.04 0.11
N SER A 97 -10.06 18.31 0.74
CA SER A 97 -9.47 17.10 0.15
C SER A 97 -10.50 15.98 -0.04
N LEU A 98 -11.43 15.82 0.91
CA LEU A 98 -12.56 14.89 0.81
C LEU A 98 -13.52 15.27 -0.33
N LEU A 99 -13.94 16.54 -0.38
CA LEU A 99 -14.83 17.05 -1.43
C LEU A 99 -14.19 16.97 -2.82
N ARG A 100 -12.88 17.26 -2.92
CA ARG A 100 -12.11 17.09 -4.16
C ARG A 100 -12.09 15.64 -4.60
N LEU A 101 -11.85 14.70 -3.68
CA LEU A 101 -11.89 13.28 -4.00
C LEU A 101 -13.30 12.85 -4.45
N GLN A 102 -14.35 13.33 -3.79
CA GLN A 102 -15.73 13.09 -4.20
C GLN A 102 -16.02 13.62 -5.62
N LEU A 103 -15.55 14.83 -5.95
CA LEU A 103 -15.66 15.37 -7.30
C LEU A 103 -14.97 14.47 -8.34
N VAL A 104 -13.75 14.02 -8.05
CA VAL A 104 -13.01 13.11 -8.95
C VAL A 104 -13.77 11.78 -9.15
N GLU A 105 -14.38 11.23 -8.10
CA GLU A 105 -15.19 10.03 -8.22
C GLU A 105 -16.48 10.25 -9.02
N LEU A 106 -17.16 11.38 -8.86
CA LEU A 106 -18.32 11.75 -9.68
C LEU A 106 -17.93 11.89 -11.16
N ILE A 107 -16.81 12.53 -11.44
CA ILE A 107 -16.26 12.65 -12.79
C ILE A 107 -15.98 11.27 -13.36
N ARG A 108 -15.29 10.40 -12.61
CA ARG A 108 -15.00 9.02 -13.04
C ARG A 108 -16.27 8.26 -13.37
N GLN A 109 -17.29 8.32 -12.51
CA GLN A 109 -18.59 7.66 -12.71
C GLN A 109 -19.33 8.17 -13.95
N SER A 110 -19.20 9.47 -14.26
CA SER A 110 -19.82 10.07 -15.45
C SER A 110 -19.24 9.52 -16.76
N PHE A 111 -17.96 9.13 -16.76
CA PHE A 111 -17.29 8.57 -17.95
C PHE A 111 -17.42 7.05 -18.04
N THR A 112 -17.66 6.34 -16.95
CA THR A 112 -17.91 4.88 -16.98
C THR A 112 -19.38 4.54 -17.22
N SER A 113 -20.29 5.43 -16.84
CA SER A 113 -21.73 5.25 -17.04
C SER A 113 -22.20 5.76 -18.41
N SER A 114 -23.40 5.35 -18.83
CA SER A 114 -24.04 5.82 -20.07
C SER A 114 -24.92 7.05 -19.87
N ASP A 115 -25.04 7.54 -18.63
CA ASP A 115 -25.90 8.67 -18.27
C ASP A 115 -25.15 10.01 -18.42
N ALA A 116 -25.60 10.83 -19.37
CA ALA A 116 -25.02 12.14 -19.66
C ALA A 116 -25.31 13.19 -18.57
N THR A 117 -26.29 12.96 -17.70
CA THR A 117 -26.66 13.92 -16.63
C THR A 117 -25.64 13.94 -15.48
N LEU A 118 -24.83 12.89 -15.35
CA LEU A 118 -23.82 12.76 -14.28
C LEU A 118 -22.71 13.83 -14.37
N VAL A 119 -22.36 14.25 -15.58
CA VAL A 119 -21.41 15.37 -15.78
C VAL A 119 -21.98 16.66 -15.20
N GLY A 120 -23.27 16.93 -15.46
CA GLY A 120 -23.96 18.08 -14.88
C GLY A 120 -23.96 18.06 -13.35
N ARG A 121 -24.22 16.89 -12.75
CA ARG A 121 -24.17 16.70 -11.30
C ARG A 121 -22.77 16.94 -10.71
N ALA A 122 -21.71 16.52 -11.40
CA ALA A 122 -20.34 16.79 -10.97
C ALA A 122 -20.02 18.29 -10.98
N ILE A 123 -20.48 19.02 -12.01
CA ILE A 123 -20.29 20.48 -12.11
C ILE A 123 -21.09 21.20 -11.02
N GLU A 124 -22.36 20.84 -10.83
CA GLU A 124 -23.21 21.41 -9.78
C GLU A 124 -22.61 21.16 -8.38
N PHE A 125 -22.11 19.95 -8.14
CA PHE A 125 -21.42 19.61 -6.91
C PHE A 125 -20.18 20.50 -6.68
N ALA A 126 -19.36 20.71 -7.71
CA ALA A 126 -18.20 21.59 -7.64
C ALA A 126 -18.59 23.05 -7.34
N GLN A 127 -19.66 23.55 -7.96
CA GLN A 127 -20.16 24.91 -7.74
C GLN A 127 -20.69 25.11 -6.33
N ASN A 128 -21.46 24.15 -5.81
CA ASN A 128 -22.11 24.30 -4.50
C ASN A 128 -21.15 24.03 -3.34
N ASN A 129 -20.24 23.05 -3.47
CA ASN A 129 -19.41 22.58 -2.36
C ASN A 129 -17.95 23.05 -2.41
N LEU A 130 -17.33 23.12 -3.60
CA LEU A 130 -15.91 23.46 -3.73
C LEU A 130 -15.66 24.94 -4.06
N ALA A 131 -16.56 25.61 -4.79
CA ALA A 131 -16.39 27.02 -5.14
C ALA A 131 -16.23 27.96 -3.93
N PRO A 132 -16.92 27.74 -2.78
CA PRO A 132 -16.70 28.56 -1.58
C PRO A 132 -15.27 28.47 -1.02
N TYR A 133 -14.51 27.43 -1.34
CA TYR A 133 -13.11 27.27 -0.91
C TYR A 133 -12.12 27.99 -1.82
N ALA A 134 -12.46 28.24 -3.08
CA ALA A 134 -11.58 28.90 -4.05
C ALA A 134 -11.04 30.27 -3.60
N PRO A 135 -11.79 31.16 -2.92
CA PRO A 135 -11.26 32.44 -2.43
C PRO A 135 -10.45 32.33 -1.13
N LEU A 136 -10.49 31.20 -0.41
CA LEU A 136 -9.81 31.04 0.89
C LEU A 136 -8.29 30.89 0.71
N GLU A 137 -7.87 30.00 -0.18
CA GLU A 137 -6.46 29.74 -0.46
C GLU A 137 -6.23 29.56 -1.97
N PRO A 138 -5.15 30.15 -2.54
CA PRO A 138 -4.82 29.96 -3.96
C PRO A 138 -4.60 28.50 -4.36
N GLN A 139 -4.15 27.67 -3.40
CA GLN A 139 -3.93 26.24 -3.61
C GLN A 139 -5.25 25.50 -3.89
N PHE A 140 -6.33 25.81 -3.16
CA PHE A 140 -7.65 25.21 -3.40
C PHE A 140 -8.19 25.54 -4.79
N LYS A 141 -7.97 26.77 -5.27
CA LYS A 141 -8.31 27.15 -6.64
C LYS A 141 -7.54 26.29 -7.66
N ASN A 142 -6.22 26.17 -7.51
CA ASN A 142 -5.41 25.36 -8.43
C ASN A 142 -5.84 23.89 -8.42
N ASP A 143 -6.10 23.35 -7.24
CA ASP A 143 -6.54 21.96 -7.09
C ASP A 143 -7.93 21.70 -7.67
N LEU A 144 -8.84 22.66 -7.56
CA LEU A 144 -10.15 22.65 -8.21
C LEU A 144 -10.01 22.73 -9.73
N GLU A 145 -9.19 23.65 -10.25
CA GLU A 145 -8.92 23.75 -11.70
C GLU A 145 -8.36 22.44 -12.26
N ARG A 146 -7.43 21.80 -11.54
CA ARG A 146 -6.89 20.48 -11.92
C ARG A 146 -7.96 19.39 -11.88
N ALA A 147 -8.83 19.38 -10.87
CA ALA A 147 -9.93 18.42 -10.79
C ALA A 147 -10.97 18.64 -11.90
N MET A 148 -11.26 19.90 -12.26
CA MET A 148 -12.18 20.22 -13.36
C MET A 148 -11.57 19.94 -14.74
N ALA A 149 -10.25 20.06 -14.89
CA ALA A 149 -9.56 19.71 -16.14
C ALA A 149 -9.73 18.22 -16.50
N LEU A 150 -10.01 17.35 -15.54
CA LEU A 150 -10.34 15.94 -15.77
C LEU A 150 -11.58 15.74 -16.65
N LEU A 151 -12.51 16.72 -16.71
CA LEU A 151 -13.68 16.67 -17.58
C LEU A 151 -13.34 16.81 -19.08
N ILE A 152 -12.18 17.41 -19.40
CA ILE A 152 -11.75 17.62 -20.79
C ILE A 152 -11.06 16.37 -21.34
N VAL A 153 -10.63 15.45 -20.46
CA VAL A 153 -9.94 14.23 -20.85
C VAL A 153 -10.87 13.32 -21.67
N PRO A 154 -10.41 12.76 -22.81
CA PRO A 154 -11.22 11.88 -23.64
C PRO A 154 -11.76 10.67 -22.87
N LYS A 155 -13.01 10.28 -23.16
CA LYS A 155 -13.66 9.10 -22.56
C LYS A 155 -12.85 7.82 -22.74
N GLU A 156 -12.14 7.70 -23.86
CA GLU A 156 -11.24 6.57 -24.15
C GLU A 156 -10.18 6.37 -23.06
N SER A 157 -9.56 7.45 -22.57
CA SER A 157 -8.54 7.40 -21.51
C SER A 157 -9.13 6.88 -20.20
N TRP A 158 -10.37 7.25 -19.87
CA TRP A 158 -11.09 6.74 -18.69
C TRP A 158 -11.42 5.24 -18.82
N THR A 159 -11.86 4.81 -20.01
CA THR A 159 -12.15 3.38 -20.26
C THR A 159 -10.90 2.51 -20.20
N LYS A 160 -9.75 3.01 -20.69
CA LYS A 160 -8.46 2.31 -20.59
C LYS A 160 -7.97 2.23 -19.14
N ALA A 161 -8.07 3.33 -18.38
CA ALA A 161 -7.65 3.38 -16.97
C ALA A 161 -8.45 2.42 -16.07
N THR A 162 -9.70 2.12 -16.43
CA THR A 162 -10.59 1.21 -15.68
C THR A 162 -10.51 -0.25 -16.13
N SER A 163 -10.08 -0.50 -17.37
CA SER A 163 -9.96 -1.86 -17.95
C SER A 163 -8.56 -2.46 -17.85
N SER A 164 -7.52 -1.68 -17.52
CA SER A 164 -6.17 -2.19 -17.30
C SER A 164 -6.08 -2.98 -15.98
N ALA A 165 -6.09 -4.32 -16.09
CA ALA A 165 -5.83 -5.26 -15.00
C ALA A 165 -4.42 -5.07 -14.37
N PRO A 166 -4.17 -5.55 -13.14
CA PRO A 166 -2.99 -5.22 -12.33
C PRO A 166 -1.75 -6.03 -12.72
N SER A 167 -1.40 -6.06 -14.01
CA SER A 167 -0.21 -6.73 -14.51
C SER A 167 0.84 -5.69 -14.93
N GLY A 168 1.61 -5.21 -13.94
CA GLY A 168 2.99 -4.72 -14.07
C GLY A 168 3.34 -3.49 -14.92
N SER A 169 2.52 -3.04 -15.87
CA SER A 169 2.88 -1.98 -16.84
C SER A 169 1.94 -0.76 -16.86
N SER A 170 0.97 -0.67 -15.95
CA SER A 170 -0.14 0.30 -16.01
C SER A 170 0.23 1.73 -15.59
N THR A 171 1.21 1.93 -14.70
CA THR A 171 1.57 3.26 -14.19
C THR A 171 2.11 4.18 -15.29
N SER A 172 2.86 3.64 -16.25
CA SER A 172 3.45 4.43 -17.33
C SER A 172 2.43 4.91 -18.37
N GLN A 173 1.35 4.16 -18.61
CA GLN A 173 0.30 4.51 -19.59
C GLN A 173 -0.75 5.47 -19.03
N VAL A 174 -1.14 5.33 -17.75
CA VAL A 174 -2.01 6.33 -17.10
C VAL A 174 -1.30 7.69 -17.03
N GLN A 175 0.02 7.69 -16.82
CA GLN A 175 0.84 8.90 -16.87
C GLN A 175 0.87 9.56 -18.26
N THR A 176 0.83 8.81 -19.35
CA THR A 176 0.80 9.39 -20.72
C THR A 176 -0.55 9.98 -21.07
N ASP A 177 -1.63 9.34 -20.64
CA ASP A 177 -2.99 9.73 -21.04
C ASP A 177 -3.54 10.88 -20.17
N PHE A 178 -3.14 10.94 -18.89
CA PHE A 178 -3.61 11.95 -17.93
C PHE A 178 -2.52 12.98 -17.55
N GLY A 179 -1.26 12.74 -17.90
CA GLY A 179 -0.16 13.68 -17.65
C GLY A 179 -0.06 14.09 -16.18
N ALA A 180 -0.08 15.40 -15.92
CA ALA A 180 -0.05 15.97 -14.57
C ALA A 180 -1.32 15.68 -13.72
N LEU A 181 -2.36 15.07 -14.31
CA LEU A 181 -3.61 14.71 -13.64
C LEU A 181 -3.64 13.22 -13.22
N ALA A 182 -2.65 12.42 -13.61
CA ALA A 182 -2.60 10.99 -13.32
C ALA A 182 -2.68 10.69 -11.80
N GLU A 183 -2.06 11.54 -10.97
CA GLU A 183 -2.13 11.45 -9.50
C GLU A 183 -3.58 11.48 -8.99
N LEU A 184 -4.47 12.23 -9.65
CA LEU A 184 -5.86 12.35 -9.23
C LEU A 184 -6.68 11.11 -9.56
N VAL A 185 -6.30 10.39 -10.61
CA VAL A 185 -7.02 9.23 -11.10
C VAL A 185 -6.50 7.94 -10.44
N ASP A 186 -5.31 7.96 -9.86
CA ASP A 186 -4.70 6.80 -9.23
C ASP A 186 -5.38 6.41 -7.89
N PRO A 187 -5.62 5.11 -7.63
CA PRO A 187 -6.17 4.64 -6.36
C PRO A 187 -5.34 5.01 -5.11
N SER A 188 -4.07 5.40 -5.27
CA SER A 188 -3.23 5.92 -4.19
C SER A 188 -3.77 7.22 -3.60
N LEU A 189 -4.50 8.04 -4.36
CA LEU A 189 -5.14 9.24 -3.83
C LEU A 189 -6.17 8.88 -2.74
N ARG A 190 -7.00 7.84 -2.98
CA ARG A 190 -7.95 7.35 -1.97
C ARG A 190 -7.23 6.89 -0.71
N ARG A 191 -6.12 6.16 -0.87
CA ARG A 191 -5.28 5.71 0.26
C ARG A 191 -4.68 6.88 1.04
N LYS A 192 -4.24 7.92 0.34
CA LYS A 192 -3.69 9.14 0.96
C LYS A 192 -4.76 9.89 1.76
N VAL A 193 -5.90 10.19 1.15
CA VAL A 193 -7.01 10.88 1.83
C VAL A 193 -7.51 10.06 3.02
N ALA A 194 -7.65 8.73 2.88
CA ALA A 194 -8.04 7.87 3.98
C ALA A 194 -7.02 7.89 5.14
N LYS A 195 -5.72 7.97 4.83
CA LYS A 195 -4.66 8.14 5.84
C LYS A 195 -4.77 9.49 6.54
N ASP A 196 -4.95 10.56 5.78
CA ASP A 196 -5.06 11.92 6.31
C ASP A 196 -6.30 12.06 7.23
N VAL A 197 -7.43 11.49 6.83
CA VAL A 197 -8.65 11.41 7.67
C VAL A 197 -8.38 10.62 8.95
N ASN A 198 -7.73 9.46 8.84
CA ASN A 198 -7.42 8.64 10.00
C ASN A 198 -6.52 9.37 10.99
N GLU A 199 -5.50 10.08 10.51
CA GLU A 199 -4.61 10.89 11.34
C GLU A 199 -5.35 12.06 12.00
N ALA A 200 -6.27 12.71 11.30
CA ALA A 200 -7.06 13.81 11.83
C ALA A 200 -8.02 13.34 12.93
N ILE A 201 -8.71 12.21 12.74
CA ILE A 201 -9.56 11.59 13.76
C ILE A 201 -8.73 11.24 15.01
N LEU A 202 -7.59 10.57 14.84
CA LEU A 202 -6.68 10.24 15.93
C LEU A 202 -6.22 11.49 16.70
N ASN A 203 -5.82 12.53 15.97
CA ASN A 203 -5.38 13.79 16.56
C ASN A 203 -6.50 14.49 17.34
N SER A 204 -7.76 14.37 16.89
CA SER A 204 -8.92 14.95 17.58
C SER A 204 -9.31 14.19 18.86
N GLN A 205 -8.93 12.92 18.97
CA GLN A 205 -9.17 12.07 20.14
C GLN A 205 -7.97 12.06 21.11
N ASP A 206 -7.03 12.99 20.97
CA ASP A 206 -5.74 13.03 21.70
C ASP A 206 -4.93 11.72 21.60
N GLN A 207 -5.17 10.93 20.54
CA GLN A 207 -4.42 9.72 20.24
C GLN A 207 -3.24 10.03 19.32
N ARG A 208 -2.22 9.17 19.33
CA ARG A 208 -1.05 9.32 18.44
C ARG A 208 -1.50 9.18 16.98
N ARG A 209 -1.00 10.08 16.11
CA ARG A 209 -1.29 10.09 14.66
C ARG A 209 -0.87 8.81 13.94
N GLU A 210 0.18 8.15 14.41
CA GLU A 210 0.72 6.93 13.79
C GLU A 210 1.12 5.88 14.83
N ALA A 211 1.13 4.62 14.41
CA ALA A 211 1.61 3.52 15.23
C ALA A 211 3.13 3.65 15.50
N ASN A 212 3.56 3.30 16.71
CA ASN A 212 4.96 3.38 17.11
C ASN A 212 5.90 2.56 16.21
N ILE A 213 5.41 1.46 15.65
CA ILE A 213 6.20 0.62 14.74
C ILE A 213 6.61 1.38 13.47
N ARG A 214 5.76 2.28 12.94
CA ARG A 214 6.11 3.12 11.78
C ARG A 214 7.22 4.10 12.12
N TYR A 215 7.13 4.70 13.31
CA TYR A 215 8.18 5.58 13.83
C TYR A 215 9.50 4.82 13.99
N LEU A 216 9.48 3.62 14.60
CA LEU A 216 10.67 2.79 14.79
C LEU A 216 11.34 2.39 13.47
N VAL A 217 10.55 2.06 12.44
CA VAL A 217 11.09 1.76 11.09
C VAL A 217 11.78 2.98 10.48
N ARG A 218 11.17 4.18 10.60
CA ARG A 218 11.82 5.42 10.13
C ARG A 218 13.06 5.77 10.94
N ALA A 219 13.01 5.63 12.26
CA ALA A 219 14.15 5.86 13.14
C ALA A 219 15.31 4.91 12.81
N ARG A 220 15.01 3.64 12.53
CA ARG A 220 16.00 2.66 12.04
C ARG A 220 16.62 3.10 10.73
N ALA A 221 15.83 3.42 9.71
CA ALA A 221 16.34 3.86 8.41
C ALA A 221 17.23 5.11 8.54
N TRP A 222 16.82 6.08 9.35
CA TRP A 222 17.60 7.28 9.66
C TRP A 222 18.91 6.94 10.38
N ALA A 223 18.88 6.09 11.40
CA ALA A 223 20.06 5.69 12.15
C ALA A 223 21.08 4.92 11.27
N GLU A 224 20.59 4.04 10.38
CA GLU A 224 21.42 3.32 9.41
C GLU A 224 22.10 4.26 8.43
N GLN A 225 21.36 5.23 7.89
CA GLN A 225 21.92 6.24 7.01
C GLN A 225 23.00 7.07 7.72
N LEU A 226 22.69 7.59 8.91
CA LEU A 226 23.62 8.41 9.69
C LEU A 226 24.90 7.66 10.06
N ALA A 227 24.78 6.38 10.41
CA ALA A 227 25.92 5.55 10.75
C ALA A 227 26.79 5.23 9.53
N ARG A 228 26.19 5.02 8.34
CA ARG A 228 26.94 4.91 7.08
C ARG A 228 27.65 6.21 6.69
N GLU A 229 27.00 7.37 6.87
CA GLU A 229 27.61 8.68 6.65
C GLU A 229 28.83 8.91 7.57
N LYS A 230 28.73 8.47 8.83
CA LYS A 230 29.82 8.53 9.81
C LYS A 230 30.87 7.42 9.66
N LYS A 231 30.76 6.58 8.63
CA LYS A 231 31.65 5.42 8.36
C LYS A 231 31.78 4.48 9.58
N MET A 232 30.69 4.31 10.32
CA MET A 232 30.63 3.32 11.39
C MET A 232 30.61 1.92 10.79
N ASP A 233 31.25 0.97 11.46
CA ASP A 233 31.30 -0.43 11.03
C ASP A 233 29.90 -1.04 11.18
N LEU A 234 29.21 -1.19 10.05
CA LEU A 234 27.88 -1.77 9.92
C LEU A 234 27.88 -2.82 8.82
N PRO A 235 27.10 -3.90 8.96
CA PRO A 235 26.89 -4.85 7.88
C PRO A 235 26.37 -4.14 6.62
N GLN A 236 26.80 -4.59 5.44
CA GLN A 236 26.35 -4.02 4.15
C GLN A 236 24.83 -4.12 4.02
N HIS A 237 24.26 -5.24 4.45
CA HIS A 237 22.82 -5.47 4.51
C HIS A 237 22.39 -5.78 5.94
N ILE A 238 21.43 -5.01 6.45
CA ILE A 238 20.76 -5.29 7.72
C ILE A 238 19.33 -5.70 7.35
N SER A 239 19.09 -7.01 7.33
CA SER A 239 17.79 -7.57 6.99
C SER A 239 16.75 -7.25 8.06
N LEU A 240 15.55 -6.87 7.64
CA LEU A 240 14.40 -6.73 8.55
C LEU A 240 13.79 -8.09 8.96
N GLY A 241 14.28 -9.21 8.42
CA GLY A 241 13.77 -10.54 8.69
C GLY A 241 12.37 -10.80 8.09
N LEU A 242 11.90 -9.93 7.21
CA LEU A 242 10.62 -10.06 6.50
C LEU A 242 10.73 -10.87 5.21
N ASP A 243 11.95 -11.00 4.69
CA ASP A 243 12.29 -11.88 3.57
C ASP A 243 12.42 -13.30 4.13
N GLY A 244 11.32 -14.05 4.17
CA GLY A 244 11.31 -15.42 4.70
C GLY A 244 12.47 -16.26 4.13
N ASP A 245 13.24 -16.89 5.02
CA ASP A 245 14.38 -17.82 4.79
C ASP A 245 15.03 -17.81 3.40
N LYS A 246 15.37 -16.62 2.89
CA LYS A 246 16.26 -16.45 1.73
C LYS A 246 17.61 -15.92 2.20
N HIS A 247 18.21 -16.59 3.16
CA HIS A 247 19.62 -16.40 3.47
C HIS A 247 20.38 -17.69 3.19
N SER A 248 21.02 -17.76 2.02
CA SER A 248 22.38 -18.28 1.81
C SER A 248 22.59 -18.75 0.35
N LYS A 249 22.81 -17.83 -0.59
CA LYS A 249 23.55 -18.11 -1.84
C LYS A 249 23.87 -16.85 -2.64
N ASP A 250 24.52 -15.89 -2.00
CA ASP A 250 25.35 -14.92 -2.74
C ASP A 250 26.77 -14.99 -2.18
N SER A 251 27.45 -16.08 -2.51
CA SER A 251 28.90 -16.07 -2.59
C SER A 251 29.25 -16.02 -4.06
N GLN A 252 29.44 -14.79 -4.56
CA GLN A 252 30.29 -14.58 -5.73
C GLN A 252 31.65 -15.20 -5.41
N ASN A 253 31.95 -16.33 -6.04
CA ASN A 253 33.33 -16.77 -6.19
C ASN A 253 33.56 -17.07 -7.66
N GLY A 254 34.07 -16.08 -8.38
CA GLY A 254 34.67 -16.30 -9.68
C GLY A 254 36.02 -17.00 -9.49
N HIS A 255 36.15 -18.21 -10.01
CA HIS A 255 37.45 -18.78 -10.35
C HIS A 255 37.31 -19.77 -11.51
N ASN A 256 38.04 -19.50 -12.58
CA ASN A 256 38.25 -20.35 -13.75
C ASN A 256 38.96 -21.65 -13.36
N GLY A 257 38.77 -22.71 -14.14
CA GLY A 257 39.68 -23.85 -14.14
C GLY A 257 39.08 -25.10 -14.77
N ASP A 258 39.53 -25.40 -15.98
CA ASP A 258 39.30 -26.61 -16.76
C ASP A 258 39.35 -27.92 -15.95
N THR A 259 38.53 -28.89 -16.36
CA THR A 259 38.93 -30.31 -16.38
C THR A 259 37.97 -31.11 -17.25
N GLU A 260 38.40 -31.35 -18.50
CA GLU A 260 37.98 -32.52 -19.28
C GLU A 260 38.30 -33.79 -18.49
N MET A 261 37.38 -34.75 -18.46
CA MET A 261 37.71 -36.17 -18.51
C MET A 261 36.56 -36.93 -19.18
N THR A 262 36.81 -37.31 -20.42
CA THR A 262 36.13 -38.37 -21.17
C THR A 262 36.73 -39.73 -20.77
N GLU A 263 35.92 -40.65 -20.28
CA GLU A 263 36.04 -42.11 -20.49
C GLU A 263 34.96 -42.81 -19.64
N ASN A 264 34.07 -43.57 -20.27
CA ASN A 264 34.18 -45.02 -20.21
C ASN A 264 33.16 -45.67 -21.15
N GLY A 265 33.65 -46.63 -21.93
CA GLY A 265 32.90 -47.41 -22.90
C GLY A 265 32.10 -48.57 -22.29
N GLY A 266 31.17 -49.06 -23.10
CA GLY A 266 30.35 -50.25 -22.87
C GLY A 266 29.72 -50.70 -24.19
N GLU A 267 30.52 -51.42 -24.98
CA GLU A 267 30.19 -52.38 -26.04
C GLU A 267 29.04 -53.34 -25.61
N ASP A 268 28.23 -54.01 -26.42
CA ASP A 268 27.99 -54.05 -27.87
C ASP A 268 26.71 -54.90 -28.12
N ALA A 269 26.15 -54.73 -29.32
CA ALA A 269 25.54 -55.73 -30.21
C ALA A 269 24.11 -56.30 -30.04
N SER A 270 23.44 -56.29 -31.22
CA SER A 270 22.32 -57.10 -31.73
C SER A 270 20.91 -56.66 -31.31
N GLY A 271 20.07 -56.01 -32.14
CA GLY A 271 19.61 -56.40 -33.48
C GLY A 271 18.57 -57.52 -33.35
N GLY A 272 17.33 -57.47 -33.83
CA GLY A 272 16.51 -56.54 -34.61
C GLY A 272 15.28 -57.35 -35.05
N ASP A 273 14.06 -56.81 -34.90
CA ASP A 273 12.82 -57.12 -35.65
C ASP A 273 11.64 -56.50 -34.86
N ALA A 274 11.05 -55.37 -35.28
CA ALA A 274 10.10 -55.21 -36.38
C ALA A 274 8.73 -55.85 -36.08
N GLU A 275 7.78 -55.04 -35.58
CA GLU A 275 6.41 -55.11 -36.12
C GLU A 275 5.73 -53.74 -36.10
N LEU A 276 5.44 -53.27 -37.32
CA LEU A 276 4.77 -52.03 -37.65
C LEU A 276 3.24 -52.21 -37.61
N ALA A 277 2.58 -51.21 -37.02
CA ALA A 277 1.34 -50.57 -37.46
C ALA A 277 0.17 -51.45 -37.96
N ARG A 278 -0.94 -51.44 -37.20
CA ARG A 278 -2.29 -51.44 -37.79
C ARG A 278 -3.19 -50.38 -37.15
N TYR A 279 -3.75 -49.57 -38.04
CA TYR A 279 -4.80 -48.57 -37.83
C TYR A 279 -6.07 -49.17 -37.22
N THR A 280 -6.79 -48.38 -36.40
CA THR A 280 -8.22 -48.02 -36.60
C THR A 280 -8.64 -46.90 -35.64
N ASN A 281 -9.07 -45.76 -36.21
CA ASN A 281 -10.03 -44.80 -35.62
C ASN A 281 -11.35 -45.54 -35.28
N ILE A 282 -12.30 -45.12 -34.42
CA ILE A 282 -13.04 -43.85 -34.27
C ILE A 282 -13.76 -43.91 -32.89
N PRO A 283 -14.00 -42.78 -32.20
CA PRO A 283 -14.71 -42.69 -30.91
C PRO A 283 -16.24 -42.56 -31.06
N THR A 284 -16.98 -42.81 -29.98
CA THR A 284 -18.37 -42.35 -29.78
C THR A 284 -18.41 -40.94 -29.22
#